data_AF-A0A2M9TNS3-F1
#
_entry.id   AF-A0A2M9TNS3-F1
#
_cell.length_a   1.000
_cell.length_b   1.000
_cell.length_c   1.000
_cell.angle_alpha   90.00
_cell.angle_beta   90.00
_cell.angle_gamma   90.00
#
_symmetry.space_group_name_H-M   'P 1'
#
loop_
_entity.id
_entity.type
_entity.pdbx_description
1 polymer ?
#
loop_
_entity_poly.entity_id
_entity_poly.type
_entity_poly.pdbx_seq_one_letter_code
_entity_poly.pdbx_strand_id
1 'polypeptide(L)'
;MIRAVQRLEFANVFPEEEPQEILEYLSNISRETLLKIIGFSTTKNQPNYDRVFSNSETQNDINKRVAEYGRANQIPERPVLISRESSLMLSEIILANRTTLLEDNDNEGVDKDEMNLFKAYLLINLQANEKQNFGDALDNIDRMAEMFIAMSFSSADTGLFEDNDLEFAKLLYATVVKFEFLLEFVFEDDNKFLGIALAEEFGQDNLEDLKYQVKLLVATLLRKKHLDSYILTPERDDHINFLNTLTNAEIDVSDDFTNLKKFPLYKINDTQFSIVDYFYLLDKFFKSVRFILKDAFIEHHGLKKKDTSFFAFYNTEFSEEVVMKKVLDDIFHWKYLVKRQEAATKDNEPDYYVRHNNKIYLFENKDVLVRADIKSSSDIEKIKKLLDKKFIHDGDRHVGIGQLINSIEQIVNKQFPYDDYVNSKNNLSIYPILLVSDRIFEIPGMNYLLNNRYNELVQERLGDKYKPNLIKPLTFIDIDTFIFLAPHLKAKDRNFRDLLDRHHKAMKTRVVINNPNIEEAKIQASKGMFKQLSPISFRMDEYKFPMDLLVDKFRDVLPE
;
A
#
# COMPACT_ATOMS: atom_id res chain seq x y z
N MET A 1 -10.95 -7.91 -8.82
CA MET A 1 -11.59 -6.66 -9.31
C MET A 1 -12.06 -5.92 -8.08
N ILE A 2 -11.75 -4.64 -7.95
CA ILE A 2 -12.32 -3.82 -6.86
C ILE A 2 -13.82 -3.79 -7.08
N ARG A 3 -14.59 -4.28 -6.12
CA ARG A 3 -16.06 -4.27 -6.16
C ARG A 3 -16.55 -3.10 -5.33
N ALA A 4 -17.51 -2.34 -5.85
CA ALA A 4 -18.29 -1.45 -5.02
C ALA A 4 -19.19 -2.35 -4.16
N VAL A 5 -18.89 -2.44 -2.87
CA VAL A 5 -19.59 -3.34 -1.95
C VAL A 5 -20.60 -2.52 -1.16
N GLN A 6 -21.87 -2.87 -1.24
CA GLN A 6 -22.89 -2.31 -0.35
C GLN A 6 -22.65 -2.85 1.05
N ARG A 7 -22.19 -2.01 1.98
CA ARG A 7 -22.10 -2.35 3.40
C ARG A 7 -23.48 -2.22 4.04
N LEU A 8 -23.84 -3.17 4.91
CA LEU A 8 -25.07 -3.11 5.69
C LEU A 8 -24.95 -2.08 6.82
N GLU A 9 -25.96 -1.24 6.94
CA GLU A 9 -26.13 -0.24 7.99
C GLU A 9 -27.26 -0.62 8.94
N PHE A 10 -27.31 0.03 10.12
CA PHE A 10 -28.25 -0.32 11.18
C PHE A 10 -29.71 -0.27 10.70
N ALA A 11 -30.09 0.83 10.05
CA ALA A 11 -31.43 1.03 9.51
C ALA A 11 -31.80 0.06 8.37
N ASN A 12 -30.82 -0.61 7.75
CA ASN A 12 -31.11 -1.61 6.72
C ASN A 12 -31.69 -2.91 7.31
N VAL A 13 -31.37 -3.20 8.58
CA VAL A 13 -31.75 -4.44 9.26
C VAL A 13 -32.73 -4.19 10.40
N PHE A 14 -32.61 -3.06 11.09
CA PHE A 14 -33.46 -2.67 12.21
C PHE A 14 -34.10 -1.29 11.97
N PRO A 15 -34.97 -1.13 10.94
CA PRO A 15 -35.55 0.17 10.60
C PRO A 15 -36.51 0.75 11.64
N GLU A 16 -37.00 -0.08 12.56
CA GLU A 16 -37.95 0.31 13.62
C GLU A 16 -37.26 0.47 15.00
N GLU A 17 -35.95 0.24 15.07
CA GLU A 17 -35.18 0.33 16.31
C GLU A 17 -34.31 1.59 16.29
N GLU A 18 -34.28 2.33 17.40
CA GLU A 18 -33.32 3.41 17.59
C GLU A 18 -31.96 2.83 17.97
N PRO A 19 -30.87 3.14 17.24
CA PRO A 19 -29.55 2.60 17.55
C PRO A 19 -28.99 3.19 18.86
N GLN A 20 -28.28 2.35 19.61
CA GLN A 20 -27.40 2.79 20.70
C GLN A 20 -26.04 3.22 20.16
N GLU A 21 -25.22 3.85 21.00
CA GLU A 21 -23.82 4.13 20.68
C GLU A 21 -23.02 2.83 20.51
N ILE A 22 -22.01 2.83 19.63
CA ILE A 22 -21.19 1.63 19.35
C ILE A 22 -20.61 1.04 20.65
N LEU A 23 -20.13 1.91 21.55
CA LEU A 23 -19.53 1.50 22.80
C LEU A 23 -20.53 0.81 23.75
N GLU A 24 -21.81 1.15 23.69
CA GLU A 24 -22.86 0.50 24.47
C GLU A 24 -23.09 -0.95 24.01
N TYR A 25 -23.06 -1.21 22.70
CA TYR A 25 -23.12 -2.59 22.21
C TYR A 25 -21.87 -3.37 22.61
N LEU A 26 -20.68 -2.79 22.41
CA LEU A 26 -19.41 -3.47 22.71
C LEU A 26 -19.24 -3.77 24.21
N SER A 27 -19.73 -2.90 25.10
CA SER A 27 -19.65 -3.11 26.55
C SER A 27 -20.55 -4.24 27.06
N ASN A 28 -21.41 -4.80 26.21
CA ASN A 28 -22.26 -5.95 26.50
C ASN A 28 -21.76 -7.24 25.82
N ILE A 29 -20.52 -7.25 25.30
CA ILE A 29 -19.86 -8.42 24.69
C ILE A 29 -18.82 -8.96 25.67
N SER A 30 -18.66 -10.27 25.75
CA SER A 30 -17.60 -10.88 26.58
C SER A 30 -16.18 -10.46 26.16
N ARG A 31 -15.29 -10.36 27.15
CA ARG A 31 -13.86 -10.09 26.94
C ARG A 31 -13.22 -11.05 25.95
N GLU A 32 -13.57 -12.34 26.02
CA GLU A 32 -12.98 -13.37 25.15
C GLU A 32 -13.35 -13.14 23.68
N THR A 33 -14.62 -12.83 23.40
CA THR A 33 -15.08 -12.51 22.04
C THR A 33 -14.42 -11.24 21.51
N LEU A 34 -14.36 -10.18 22.33
CA LEU A 34 -13.72 -8.91 21.95
C LEU A 34 -12.21 -9.08 21.67
N LEU A 35 -11.51 -9.89 22.47
CA LEU A 35 -10.10 -10.18 22.19
C LEU A 35 -9.95 -11.02 20.93
N LYS A 36 -10.79 -12.03 20.68
CA LYS A 36 -10.65 -12.89 19.49
C LYS A 36 -10.97 -12.16 18.19
N ILE A 37 -11.99 -11.28 18.18
CA ILE A 37 -12.49 -10.66 16.94
C ILE A 37 -11.45 -9.75 16.27
N ILE A 38 -10.56 -9.12 17.04
CA ILE A 38 -9.48 -8.25 16.53
C ILE A 38 -8.63 -9.03 15.52
N GLY A 39 -8.02 -10.13 15.96
CA GLY A 39 -7.16 -10.94 15.08
C GLY A 39 -7.95 -11.81 14.10
N PHE A 40 -9.12 -12.32 14.50
CA PHE A 40 -9.99 -13.11 13.62
C PHE A 40 -10.35 -12.35 12.34
N SER A 41 -10.53 -11.03 12.43
CA SER A 41 -10.82 -10.18 11.27
C SER A 41 -9.74 -10.20 10.17
N THR A 42 -8.55 -10.72 10.46
CA THR A 42 -7.44 -10.83 9.50
C THR A 42 -7.43 -12.17 8.73
N THR A 43 -8.28 -13.12 9.11
CA THR A 43 -8.35 -14.44 8.46
C THR A 43 -9.11 -14.39 7.13
N LYS A 44 -8.92 -15.42 6.31
CA LYS A 44 -9.64 -15.60 5.06
C LYS A 44 -11.06 -16.07 5.33
N ASN A 45 -11.93 -15.89 4.34
CA ASN A 45 -13.33 -16.34 4.37
C ASN A 45 -14.10 -15.81 5.59
N GLN A 46 -14.01 -14.51 5.84
CA GLN A 46 -14.80 -13.85 6.88
C GLN A 46 -16.29 -14.20 6.71
N PRO A 47 -17.01 -14.50 7.80
CA PRO A 47 -18.44 -14.70 7.73
C PRO A 47 -19.10 -13.40 7.25
N ASN A 48 -20.23 -13.54 6.55
CA ASN A 48 -21.11 -12.42 6.25
C ASN A 48 -22.39 -12.57 7.09
N TYR A 49 -23.32 -11.61 7.00
CA TYR A 49 -24.54 -11.53 7.81
C TYR A 49 -25.35 -12.83 7.91
N ASP A 50 -25.18 -13.77 6.98
CA ASP A 50 -25.89 -15.04 6.91
C ASP A 50 -25.24 -16.21 7.65
N ARG A 51 -24.07 -15.98 8.25
CA ARG A 51 -23.27 -17.00 8.96
C ARG A 51 -22.58 -16.44 10.21
N VAL A 52 -23.13 -15.38 10.80
CA VAL A 52 -22.58 -14.78 12.03
C VAL A 52 -23.25 -15.27 13.30
N PHE A 53 -24.45 -15.86 13.20
CA PHE A 53 -25.20 -16.31 14.37
C PHE A 53 -25.16 -17.83 14.51
N SER A 54 -24.77 -18.31 15.69
CA SER A 54 -24.85 -19.71 16.08
C SER A 54 -26.31 -20.15 16.29
N ASN A 55 -27.17 -19.23 16.73
CA ASN A 55 -28.60 -19.46 16.90
C ASN A 55 -29.34 -19.42 15.54
N SER A 56 -29.87 -20.57 15.12
CA SER A 56 -30.53 -20.71 13.81
C SER A 56 -31.80 -19.85 13.63
N GLU A 57 -32.54 -19.57 14.71
CA GLU A 57 -33.75 -18.75 14.63
C GLU A 57 -33.37 -17.28 14.38
N THR A 58 -32.42 -16.77 15.16
CA THR A 58 -31.82 -15.44 14.96
C THR A 58 -31.23 -15.31 13.55
N GLN A 59 -30.47 -16.32 13.10
CA GLN A 59 -29.85 -16.29 11.78
C GLN A 59 -30.90 -16.21 10.65
N ASN A 60 -32.01 -16.94 10.78
CA ASN A 60 -33.09 -16.92 9.81
C ASN A 60 -33.85 -15.59 9.80
N ASP A 61 -34.08 -14.98 10.97
CA ASP A 61 -34.70 -13.66 11.07
C ASP A 61 -33.85 -12.59 10.36
N ILE A 62 -32.55 -12.53 10.66
CA ILE A 62 -31.63 -11.57 10.03
C ILE A 62 -31.55 -11.79 8.51
N ASN A 63 -31.48 -13.04 8.05
CA ASN A 63 -31.50 -13.36 6.63
C ASN A 63 -32.77 -12.84 5.94
N LYS A 64 -33.94 -12.96 6.60
CA LYS A 64 -35.21 -12.47 6.08
C LYS A 64 -35.22 -10.94 5.98
N ARG A 65 -34.80 -10.23 7.03
CA ARG A 65 -34.74 -8.76 7.06
C ARG A 65 -33.84 -8.21 5.97
N VAL A 66 -32.63 -8.76 5.83
CA VAL A 66 -31.68 -8.33 4.77
C VAL A 66 -32.22 -8.65 3.37
N ALA A 67 -32.91 -9.79 3.19
CA ALA A 67 -33.53 -10.12 1.91
C ALA A 67 -34.70 -9.19 1.55
N GLU A 68 -35.48 -8.74 2.53
CA GLU A 68 -36.53 -7.74 2.35
C GLU A 68 -35.95 -6.39 1.95
N TYR A 69 -34.92 -5.92 2.65
CA TYR A 69 -34.16 -4.72 2.30
C TYR A 69 -33.59 -4.80 0.87
N GLY A 70 -32.94 -5.91 0.52
CA GLY A 70 -32.36 -6.12 -0.80
C GLY A 70 -33.41 -6.10 -1.92
N ARG A 71 -34.59 -6.69 -1.70
CA ARG A 71 -35.72 -6.64 -2.65
C ARG A 71 -36.29 -5.23 -2.78
N ALA A 72 -36.49 -4.52 -1.67
CA ALA A 72 -37.05 -3.18 -1.66
C ALA A 72 -36.17 -2.16 -2.40
N ASN A 73 -34.84 -2.32 -2.29
CA ASN A 73 -33.86 -1.41 -2.87
C ASN A 73 -33.22 -1.93 -4.18
N GLN A 74 -33.70 -3.07 -4.70
CA GLN A 74 -33.21 -3.68 -5.95
C GLN A 74 -31.69 -3.87 -5.96
N ILE A 75 -31.13 -4.31 -4.83
CA ILE A 75 -29.68 -4.46 -4.67
C ILE A 75 -29.22 -5.66 -5.51
N PRO A 76 -28.33 -5.45 -6.50
CA PRO A 76 -27.97 -6.48 -7.48
C PRO A 76 -27.05 -7.54 -6.89
N GLU A 77 -26.25 -7.18 -5.90
CA GLU A 77 -25.31 -8.05 -5.23
C GLU A 77 -25.65 -8.21 -3.74
N ARG A 78 -25.12 -9.27 -3.15
CA ARG A 78 -25.29 -9.51 -1.73
C ARG A 78 -24.56 -8.43 -0.93
N PRO A 79 -25.23 -7.73 0.00
CA PRO A 79 -24.55 -6.74 0.84
C PRO A 79 -23.61 -7.43 1.84
N VAL A 80 -22.64 -6.66 2.35
CA VAL A 80 -21.59 -7.16 3.24
C VAL A 80 -21.71 -6.53 4.61
N LEU A 81 -21.55 -7.36 5.65
CA LEU A 81 -21.47 -6.90 7.04
C LEU A 81 -20.02 -6.59 7.44
N ILE A 82 -19.12 -7.56 7.23
CA ILE A 82 -17.73 -7.48 7.70
C ILE A 82 -16.84 -7.09 6.53
N SER A 83 -16.13 -5.98 6.68
CA SER A 83 -15.10 -5.52 5.74
C SER A 83 -13.82 -5.22 6.49
N ARG A 84 -12.66 -5.25 5.82
CA ARG A 84 -11.36 -5.01 6.45
C ARG A 84 -11.28 -3.65 7.13
N GLU A 85 -11.78 -2.61 6.47
CA GLU A 85 -11.86 -1.26 7.05
C GLU A 85 -12.71 -1.24 8.33
N SER A 86 -13.92 -1.81 8.27
CA SER A 86 -14.83 -1.91 9.42
C SER A 86 -14.21 -2.70 10.57
N SER A 87 -13.48 -3.77 10.28
CA SER A 87 -12.78 -4.57 11.28
C SER A 87 -11.62 -3.82 11.95
N LEU A 88 -10.89 -2.97 11.21
CA LEU A 88 -9.85 -2.12 11.79
C LEU A 88 -10.46 -1.02 12.66
N MET A 89 -11.56 -0.41 12.24
CA MET A 89 -12.34 0.53 13.07
C MET A 89 -12.80 -0.14 14.36
N LEU A 90 -13.38 -1.35 14.27
CA LEU A 90 -13.77 -2.14 15.44
C LEU A 90 -12.58 -2.39 16.37
N SER A 91 -11.45 -2.84 15.82
CA SER A 91 -10.22 -3.11 16.59
C SER A 91 -9.71 -1.88 17.31
N GLU A 92 -9.73 -0.72 16.65
CA GLU A 92 -9.30 0.54 17.24
C GLU A 92 -10.23 0.97 18.38
N ILE A 93 -11.54 0.86 18.21
CA ILE A 93 -12.52 1.16 19.26
C ILE A 93 -12.32 0.24 20.47
N ILE A 94 -12.12 -1.07 20.25
CA ILE A 94 -11.89 -2.04 21.32
C ILE A 94 -10.63 -1.68 22.11
N LEU A 95 -9.53 -1.45 21.41
CA LEU A 95 -8.23 -1.19 22.04
C LEU A 95 -8.15 0.20 22.68
N ALA A 96 -8.87 1.19 22.15
CA ALA A 96 -8.98 2.52 22.75
C ALA A 96 -9.85 2.56 24.01
N ASN A 97 -10.68 1.54 24.24
CA ASN A 97 -11.52 1.41 25.42
C ASN A 97 -11.16 0.16 26.23
N ARG A 98 -9.87 -0.21 26.23
CA ARG A 98 -9.38 -1.48 26.80
C ARG A 98 -9.81 -1.68 28.25
N THR A 99 -9.68 -0.68 29.11
CA THR A 99 -10.04 -0.84 30.53
C THR A 99 -11.50 -1.26 30.68
N THR A 100 -12.41 -0.50 30.08
CA THR A 100 -13.86 -0.76 30.15
C THR A 100 -14.27 -2.04 29.43
N LEU A 101 -13.69 -2.33 28.28
CA LEU A 101 -14.14 -3.43 27.42
C LEU A 101 -13.42 -4.76 27.70
N LEU A 102 -12.21 -4.74 28.26
CA LEU A 102 -11.36 -5.92 28.39
C LEU A 102 -10.87 -6.19 29.81
N GLU A 103 -10.72 -5.19 30.67
CA GLU A 103 -10.17 -5.37 32.03
C GLU A 103 -11.30 -5.46 33.07
N ASP A 104 -12.29 -4.59 32.98
CA ASP A 104 -13.45 -4.52 33.90
C ASP A 104 -14.71 -5.24 33.35
N ASN A 105 -14.52 -6.24 32.48
CA ASN A 105 -15.60 -6.89 31.74
C ASN A 105 -15.79 -8.37 32.12
N ASP A 106 -16.87 -8.63 32.85
CA ASP A 106 -17.32 -9.97 33.28
C ASP A 106 -18.54 -10.49 32.48
N ASN A 107 -18.82 -9.92 31.31
CA ASN A 107 -19.94 -10.37 30.48
C ASN A 107 -19.70 -11.77 29.90
N GLU A 108 -20.79 -12.53 29.76
CA GLU A 108 -20.80 -13.84 29.13
C GLU A 108 -22.09 -14.05 28.33
N GLY A 109 -22.00 -14.82 27.24
CA GLY A 109 -23.15 -15.31 26.49
C GLY A 109 -23.00 -15.15 24.98
N VAL A 110 -22.82 -16.27 24.29
CA VAL A 110 -22.59 -16.32 22.83
C VAL A 110 -23.67 -15.59 22.04
N ASP A 111 -24.96 -15.85 22.29
CA ASP A 111 -26.05 -15.23 21.54
C ASP A 111 -26.10 -13.69 21.72
N LYS A 112 -25.76 -13.19 22.91
CA LYS A 112 -25.68 -11.74 23.18
C LYS A 112 -24.47 -11.13 22.50
N ASP A 113 -23.32 -11.77 22.63
CA ASP A 113 -22.07 -11.36 21.98
C ASP A 113 -22.26 -11.21 20.47
N GLU A 114 -22.82 -12.24 19.82
CA GLU A 114 -23.06 -12.25 18.37
C GLU A 114 -24.01 -11.11 17.94
N MET A 115 -25.10 -10.88 18.67
CA MET A 115 -26.07 -9.82 18.35
C MET A 115 -25.50 -8.42 18.55
N ASN A 116 -24.81 -8.19 19.67
CA ASN A 116 -24.18 -6.90 19.95
C ASN A 116 -23.04 -6.61 18.98
N LEU A 117 -22.25 -7.63 18.62
CA LEU A 117 -21.19 -7.50 17.61
C LEU A 117 -21.78 -7.18 16.23
N PHE A 118 -22.87 -7.87 15.84
CA PHE A 118 -23.58 -7.60 14.60
C PHE A 118 -24.07 -6.15 14.54
N LYS A 119 -24.74 -5.66 15.58
CA LYS A 119 -25.22 -4.27 15.67
C LYS A 119 -24.09 -3.25 15.67
N ALA A 120 -22.99 -3.53 16.37
CA ALA A 120 -21.80 -2.68 16.34
C ALA A 120 -21.21 -2.56 14.92
N TYR A 121 -21.10 -3.68 14.18
CA TYR A 121 -20.66 -3.65 12.78
C TYR A 121 -21.57 -2.82 11.87
N LEU A 122 -22.90 -2.90 12.05
CA LEU A 122 -23.84 -2.10 11.27
C LEU A 122 -23.64 -0.59 11.47
N LEU A 123 -23.30 -0.15 12.68
CA LEU A 123 -23.01 1.25 12.98
C LEU A 123 -21.63 1.69 12.50
N ILE A 124 -20.62 0.83 12.64
CA ILE A 124 -19.28 1.08 12.09
C ILE A 124 -19.36 1.22 10.57
N ASN A 125 -20.17 0.40 9.90
CA ASN A 125 -20.38 0.49 8.45
C ASN A 125 -21.03 1.81 8.04
N LEU A 126 -21.98 2.33 8.81
CA LEU A 126 -22.56 3.65 8.58
C LEU A 126 -21.45 4.72 8.58
N GLN A 127 -20.61 4.75 9.62
CA GLN A 127 -19.48 5.68 9.70
C GLN A 127 -18.47 5.52 8.54
N ALA A 128 -18.22 4.28 8.11
CA ALA A 128 -17.32 4.00 6.99
C ALA A 128 -17.92 4.47 5.63
N ASN A 129 -19.24 4.36 5.47
CA ASN A 129 -19.94 4.80 4.26
C ASN A 129 -20.02 6.33 4.16
N GLU A 130 -20.24 7.04 5.27
CA GLU A 130 -20.27 8.51 5.30
C GLU A 130 -18.98 9.16 4.78
N LYS A 131 -17.84 8.47 4.92
CA LYS A 131 -16.54 8.93 4.41
C LYS A 131 -16.42 8.85 2.89
N GLN A 132 -17.28 8.11 2.19
CA GLN A 132 -17.20 7.91 0.74
C GLN A 132 -18.08 8.94 0.00
N ASN A 133 -17.49 10.08 -0.41
CA ASN A 133 -18.18 11.10 -1.20
C ASN A 133 -17.72 11.09 -2.67
N PHE A 134 -18.60 10.67 -3.58
CA PHE A 134 -18.29 10.51 -5.01
C PHE A 134 -18.73 11.70 -5.91
N GLY A 135 -19.31 12.76 -5.33
CA GLY A 135 -19.80 13.94 -6.05
C GLY A 135 -20.85 13.67 -7.15
N ASP A 136 -21.25 14.71 -7.88
CA ASP A 136 -22.18 14.63 -9.04
C ASP A 136 -21.43 14.90 -10.36
N ALA A 137 -21.34 13.93 -11.28
CA ALA A 137 -20.77 14.14 -12.62
C ALA A 137 -21.15 13.05 -13.65
N LEU A 138 -20.86 13.28 -14.94
CA LEU A 138 -21.25 12.39 -16.06
C LEU A 138 -20.45 11.07 -16.13
N ASP A 139 -21.06 10.02 -16.71
CA ASP A 139 -20.51 8.66 -16.83
C ASP A 139 -19.39 8.53 -17.89
N ASN A 140 -18.11 8.48 -17.46
CA ASN A 140 -16.98 8.17 -18.33
C ASN A 140 -15.82 7.46 -17.60
N ILE A 141 -14.77 7.06 -18.34
CA ILE A 141 -13.61 6.33 -17.78
C ILE A 141 -12.78 7.18 -16.81
N ASP A 142 -12.74 8.50 -16.99
CA ASP A 142 -12.01 9.40 -16.09
C ASP A 142 -12.66 9.38 -14.69
N ARG A 143 -13.99 9.44 -14.63
CA ARG A 143 -14.75 9.30 -13.38
C ARG A 143 -14.52 7.94 -12.72
N MET A 144 -14.47 6.86 -13.50
CA MET A 144 -14.18 5.52 -12.97
C MET A 144 -12.76 5.42 -12.38
N ALA A 145 -11.78 6.08 -13.01
CA ALA A 145 -10.43 6.16 -12.45
C ALA A 145 -10.42 6.94 -11.13
N GLU A 146 -11.10 8.09 -11.08
CA GLU A 146 -11.27 8.91 -9.88
C GLU A 146 -11.98 8.15 -8.75
N MET A 147 -13.04 7.41 -9.06
CA MET A 147 -13.74 6.55 -8.10
C MET A 147 -12.84 5.44 -7.57
N PHE A 148 -12.09 4.74 -8.44
CA PHE A 148 -11.15 3.72 -7.97
C PHE A 148 -10.08 4.30 -7.04
N ILE A 149 -9.56 5.48 -7.36
CA ILE A 149 -8.62 6.19 -6.49
C ILE A 149 -9.28 6.50 -5.15
N ALA A 150 -10.43 7.17 -5.14
CA ALA A 150 -11.13 7.55 -3.91
C ALA A 150 -11.44 6.35 -3.01
N MET A 151 -11.91 5.24 -3.58
CA MET A 151 -12.22 4.01 -2.83
C MET A 151 -10.99 3.27 -2.32
N SER A 152 -9.88 3.34 -3.04
CA SER A 152 -8.70 2.50 -2.77
C SER A 152 -7.62 3.22 -1.97
N PHE A 153 -7.57 4.56 -2.02
CA PHE A 153 -6.46 5.32 -1.46
C PHE A 153 -6.37 5.18 0.08
N SER A 154 -7.52 5.14 0.76
CA SER A 154 -7.58 4.95 2.22
C SER A 154 -7.20 3.53 2.66
N SER A 155 -7.50 2.52 1.84
CA SER A 155 -7.29 1.10 2.13
C SER A 155 -6.03 0.50 1.50
N ALA A 156 -5.27 1.24 0.68
CA ALA A 156 -4.14 0.68 -0.06
C ALA A 156 -3.00 0.16 0.84
N ASP A 157 -2.90 0.65 2.08
CA ASP A 157 -1.95 0.11 3.07
C ASP A 157 -2.31 -1.30 3.53
N THR A 158 -3.60 -1.66 3.45
CA THR A 158 -4.16 -2.89 4.02
C THR A 158 -4.56 -3.87 2.91
N GLY A 159 -3.94 -3.80 1.73
CA GLY A 159 -4.25 -4.69 0.60
C GLY A 159 -5.55 -4.31 -0.12
N LEU A 160 -5.47 -4.22 -1.44
CA LEU A 160 -6.55 -3.71 -2.27
C LEU A 160 -7.66 -4.72 -2.54
N PHE A 161 -7.35 -6.01 -2.44
CA PHE A 161 -8.29 -7.10 -2.74
C PHE A 161 -8.55 -7.98 -1.52
N GLU A 162 -9.71 -8.64 -1.54
CA GLU A 162 -10.07 -9.66 -0.55
C GLU A 162 -9.02 -10.77 -0.48
N ASP A 163 -8.62 -11.29 -1.65
CA ASP A 163 -7.42 -12.11 -1.77
C ASP A 163 -6.20 -11.22 -2.03
N ASN A 164 -5.44 -11.00 -0.95
CA ASN A 164 -4.23 -10.18 -0.93
C ASN A 164 -2.97 -10.99 -0.66
N ASP A 165 -2.97 -12.31 -0.91
CA ASP A 165 -1.80 -13.16 -0.67
C ASP A 165 -0.59 -12.71 -1.50
N LEU A 166 -0.81 -12.38 -2.78
CA LEU A 166 0.26 -11.88 -3.66
C LEU A 166 0.77 -10.51 -3.22
N GLU A 167 -0.14 -9.60 -2.85
CA GLU A 167 0.22 -8.27 -2.33
C GLU A 167 1.04 -8.38 -1.04
N PHE A 168 0.63 -9.28 -0.15
CA PHE A 168 1.34 -9.57 1.07
C PHE A 168 2.71 -10.19 0.80
N ALA A 169 2.81 -11.17 -0.11
CA ALA A 169 4.09 -11.79 -0.46
C ALA A 169 5.06 -10.79 -1.09
N LYS A 170 4.56 -9.91 -1.97
CA LYS A 170 5.32 -8.78 -2.54
C LYS A 170 5.84 -7.87 -1.44
N LEU A 171 4.96 -7.41 -0.54
CA LEU A 171 5.33 -6.56 0.59
C LEU A 171 6.33 -7.25 1.50
N LEU A 172 6.09 -8.49 1.88
CA LEU A 172 6.94 -9.26 2.78
C LEU A 172 8.36 -9.35 2.24
N TYR A 173 8.52 -9.76 0.98
CA TYR A 173 9.83 -9.86 0.35
C TYR A 173 10.51 -8.48 0.24
N ALA A 174 9.78 -7.46 -0.20
CA ALA A 174 10.31 -6.11 -0.32
C ALA A 174 10.71 -5.50 1.04
N THR A 175 9.95 -5.74 2.09
CA THR A 175 10.27 -5.31 3.46
C THR A 175 11.59 -5.91 3.91
N VAL A 176 11.81 -7.22 3.73
CA VAL A 176 13.08 -7.85 4.12
C VAL A 176 14.26 -7.24 3.36
N VAL A 177 14.15 -7.11 2.04
CA VAL A 177 15.22 -6.52 1.21
C VAL A 177 15.52 -5.07 1.61
N LYS A 178 14.48 -4.23 1.77
CA LYS A 178 14.66 -2.83 2.15
C LYS A 178 15.19 -2.68 3.58
N PHE A 179 14.78 -3.56 4.49
CA PHE A 179 15.29 -3.56 5.86
C PHE A 179 16.77 -3.95 5.88
N GLU A 180 17.20 -4.95 5.11
CA GLU A 180 18.63 -5.27 4.95
C GLU A 180 19.43 -4.08 4.41
N PHE A 181 18.92 -3.38 3.39
CA PHE A 181 19.56 -2.15 2.90
C PHE A 181 19.61 -1.05 3.95
N LEU A 182 18.58 -0.93 4.79
CA LEU A 182 18.57 0.03 5.88
C LEU A 182 19.62 -0.31 6.93
N LEU A 183 19.73 -1.58 7.32
CA LEU A 183 20.74 -2.03 8.27
C LEU A 183 22.16 -1.76 7.76
N GLU A 184 22.42 -2.01 6.48
CA GLU A 184 23.69 -1.63 5.84
C GLU A 184 23.94 -0.12 5.92
N PHE A 185 22.93 0.70 5.59
CA PHE A 185 23.04 2.16 5.60
C PHE A 185 23.33 2.73 6.99
N VAL A 186 22.67 2.22 8.03
CA VAL A 186 22.87 2.68 9.42
C VAL A 186 24.06 2.02 10.12
N PHE A 187 24.71 1.05 9.47
CA PHE A 187 25.97 0.47 9.95
C PHE A 187 27.18 1.34 9.58
N GLU A 188 27.07 2.17 8.54
CA GLU A 188 28.11 3.12 8.14
C GLU A 188 28.42 4.13 9.26
N ASP A 189 29.69 4.50 9.42
CA ASP A 189 30.18 5.29 10.56
C ASP A 189 29.40 6.60 10.74
N ASP A 190 29.10 7.31 9.64
CA ASP A 190 28.38 8.59 9.65
C ASP A 190 26.91 8.44 10.10
N ASN A 191 26.33 7.24 9.96
CA ASN A 191 24.93 6.95 10.27
C ASN A 191 24.76 6.05 11.50
N LYS A 192 25.85 5.66 12.15
CA LYS A 192 25.84 4.67 13.24
C LYS A 192 24.92 5.04 14.40
N PHE A 193 24.77 6.32 14.70
CA PHE A 193 23.85 6.80 15.73
C PHE A 193 22.38 6.47 15.43
N LEU A 194 22.00 6.44 14.14
CA LEU A 194 20.68 5.99 13.69
C LEU A 194 20.49 4.50 13.96
N GLY A 195 21.53 3.70 13.74
CA GLY A 195 21.52 2.26 13.99
C GLY A 195 21.38 1.92 15.47
N ILE A 196 22.06 2.66 16.34
CA ILE A 196 21.93 2.51 17.80
C ILE A 196 20.49 2.81 18.24
N ALA A 197 19.95 3.96 17.85
CA ALA A 197 18.57 4.33 18.19
C ALA A 197 17.54 3.32 17.65
N LEU A 198 17.79 2.76 16.47
CA LEU A 198 16.94 1.72 15.88
C LEU A 198 16.95 0.43 16.72
N ALA A 199 18.12 -0.04 17.15
CA ALA A 199 18.23 -1.23 17.99
C ALA A 199 17.57 -1.02 19.36
N GLU A 200 17.79 0.15 19.97
CA GLU A 200 17.21 0.53 21.27
C GLU A 200 15.68 0.58 21.25
N GLU A 201 15.08 1.16 20.20
CA GLU A 201 13.61 1.23 20.05
C GLU A 201 12.94 -0.16 20.05
N PHE A 202 13.62 -1.16 19.50
CA PHE A 202 13.14 -2.54 19.47
C PHE A 202 13.70 -3.41 20.62
N GLY A 203 14.35 -2.79 21.61
CA GLY A 203 14.88 -3.47 22.79
C GLY A 203 15.96 -4.51 22.47
N GLN A 204 16.80 -4.24 21.46
CA GLN A 204 17.87 -5.14 21.02
C GLN A 204 19.25 -4.53 21.31
N ASP A 205 20.22 -5.38 21.62
CA ASP A 205 21.58 -4.95 21.99
C ASP A 205 22.37 -4.43 20.79
N ASN A 206 22.08 -4.94 19.59
CA ASN A 206 22.76 -4.56 18.36
C ASN A 206 21.89 -4.85 17.10
N LEU A 207 22.39 -4.39 15.95
CA LEU A 207 21.69 -4.52 14.67
C LEU A 207 21.58 -5.97 14.16
N GLU A 208 22.50 -6.87 14.52
CA GLU A 208 22.41 -8.29 14.11
C GLU A 208 21.32 -9.01 14.90
N ASP A 209 21.20 -8.75 16.20
CA ASP A 209 20.09 -9.27 17.01
C ASP A 209 18.75 -8.72 16.51
N LEU A 210 18.67 -7.43 16.20
CA LEU A 210 17.49 -6.84 15.58
C LEU A 210 17.13 -7.50 14.25
N LYS A 211 18.11 -7.69 13.37
CA LYS A 211 17.92 -8.39 12.09
C LYS A 211 17.37 -9.79 12.30
N TYR A 212 17.92 -10.53 13.26
CA TYR A 212 17.45 -11.86 13.62
C TYR A 212 15.98 -11.85 14.07
N GLN A 213 15.62 -10.97 15.01
CA GLN A 213 14.24 -10.87 15.52
C GLN A 213 13.24 -10.48 14.43
N VAL A 214 13.59 -9.51 13.59
CA VAL A 214 12.74 -9.08 12.46
C VAL A 214 12.55 -10.22 11.47
N LYS A 215 13.62 -10.91 11.08
CA LYS A 215 13.52 -12.07 10.17
C LYS A 215 12.67 -13.19 10.76
N LEU A 216 12.85 -13.51 12.05
CA LEU A 216 12.08 -14.53 12.74
C LEU A 216 10.58 -14.19 12.77
N LEU A 217 10.24 -12.94 13.09
CA LEU A 217 8.86 -12.47 13.04
C LEU A 217 8.29 -12.57 11.62
N VAL A 218 8.99 -12.03 10.62
CA VAL A 218 8.52 -12.04 9.23
C VAL A 218 8.30 -13.46 8.71
N ALA A 219 9.21 -14.40 8.99
CA ALA A 219 9.04 -15.82 8.67
C ALA A 219 7.80 -16.42 9.36
N THR A 220 7.59 -16.05 10.63
CA THR A 220 6.40 -16.46 11.39
C THR A 220 5.11 -15.91 10.78
N LEU A 221 5.10 -14.65 10.31
CA LEU A 221 3.95 -14.05 9.65
C LEU A 221 3.60 -14.76 8.35
N LEU A 222 4.60 -15.12 7.53
CA LEU A 222 4.38 -15.92 6.32
C LEU A 222 3.68 -17.24 6.64
N ARG A 223 4.18 -17.97 7.65
CA ARG A 223 3.58 -19.23 8.10
C ARG A 223 2.17 -19.03 8.62
N LYS A 224 1.94 -18.01 9.45
CA LYS A 224 0.64 -17.74 10.08
C LYS A 224 -0.42 -17.34 9.05
N LYS A 225 -0.06 -16.51 8.07
CA LYS A 225 -0.97 -16.14 6.98
C LYS A 225 -1.31 -17.35 6.10
N HIS A 226 -0.35 -18.24 5.84
CA HIS A 226 -0.61 -19.46 5.09
C HIS A 226 -1.57 -20.40 5.84
N LEU A 227 -1.39 -20.54 7.15
CA LEU A 227 -2.24 -21.37 8.03
C LEU A 227 -3.55 -20.69 8.45
N ASP A 228 -3.83 -19.49 7.94
CA ASP A 228 -5.00 -18.68 8.29
C ASP A 228 -5.17 -18.45 9.81
N SER A 229 -4.05 -18.24 10.49
CA SER A 229 -3.96 -18.07 11.95
C SER A 229 -3.46 -16.67 12.27
N TYR A 230 -3.86 -16.08 13.39
CA TYR A 230 -3.48 -14.71 13.77
C TYR A 230 -2.80 -14.61 15.15
N ILE A 231 -2.67 -15.73 15.86
CA ILE A 231 -2.08 -15.80 17.19
C ILE A 231 -0.60 -16.20 17.08
N LEU A 232 0.28 -15.41 17.68
CA LEU A 232 1.70 -15.70 17.86
C LEU A 232 1.91 -16.30 19.25
N THR A 233 2.67 -17.39 19.31
CA THR A 233 3.01 -18.13 20.53
C THR A 233 4.53 -18.31 20.61
N PRO A 234 5.30 -17.23 20.85
CA PRO A 234 6.75 -17.31 20.94
C PRO A 234 7.18 -18.17 22.15
N GLU A 235 8.24 -18.96 21.97
CA GLU A 235 8.78 -19.82 23.05
C GLU A 235 9.99 -19.20 23.76
N ARG A 236 10.70 -18.27 23.10
CA ARG A 236 11.92 -17.67 23.65
C ARG A 236 11.65 -16.30 24.27
N ASP A 237 12.20 -16.07 25.46
CA ASP A 237 12.03 -14.82 26.21
C ASP A 237 12.54 -13.58 25.46
N ASP A 238 13.65 -13.71 24.71
CA ASP A 238 14.19 -12.62 23.91
C ASP A 238 13.23 -12.22 22.77
N HIS A 239 12.60 -13.19 22.12
CA HIS A 239 11.59 -12.91 21.11
C HIS A 239 10.31 -12.34 21.73
N ILE A 240 9.88 -12.81 22.91
CA ILE A 240 8.76 -12.22 23.67
C ILE A 240 9.04 -10.74 23.96
N ASN A 241 10.25 -10.41 24.44
CA ASN A 241 10.66 -9.04 24.73
C ASN A 241 10.63 -8.16 23.47
N PHE A 242 11.13 -8.68 22.34
CA PHE A 242 11.01 -7.99 21.06
C PHE A 242 9.54 -7.75 20.66
N LEU A 243 8.67 -8.76 20.73
CA LEU A 243 7.25 -8.60 20.37
C LEU A 243 6.51 -7.62 21.29
N ASN A 244 6.89 -7.53 22.58
CA ASN A 244 6.32 -6.53 23.49
C ASN A 244 6.56 -5.09 23.00
N THR A 245 7.68 -4.80 22.32
CA THR A 245 7.95 -3.47 21.72
C THR A 245 6.97 -3.10 20.59
N LEU A 246 6.26 -4.09 20.05
CA LEU A 246 5.27 -3.92 19.00
C LEU A 246 3.83 -3.84 19.54
N THR A 247 3.68 -3.81 20.87
CA THR A 247 2.39 -3.70 21.56
C THR A 247 2.28 -2.39 22.32
N ASN A 248 1.06 -1.99 22.63
CA ASN A 248 0.78 -0.95 23.63
C ASN A 248 -0.44 -1.35 24.45
N ALA A 249 -0.47 -0.90 25.70
CA ALA A 249 -1.58 -1.14 26.61
C ALA A 249 -2.82 -0.33 26.20
N GLU A 250 -2.64 0.91 25.75
CA GLU A 250 -3.73 1.81 25.39
C GLU A 250 -3.39 2.58 24.11
N ILE A 251 -4.39 2.83 23.29
CA ILE A 251 -4.24 3.60 22.06
C ILE A 251 -5.35 4.64 21.93
N ASP A 252 -5.05 5.76 21.27
CA ASP A 252 -6.09 6.70 20.87
C ASP A 252 -6.68 6.30 19.51
N VAL A 253 -7.96 6.62 19.29
CA VAL A 253 -8.59 6.50 17.96
C VAL A 253 -7.99 7.53 17.01
N SER A 254 -7.76 7.14 15.76
CA SER A 254 -7.15 7.99 14.75
C SER A 254 -7.75 7.77 13.37
N ASP A 255 -7.89 8.83 12.58
CA ASP A 255 -8.57 8.77 11.28
C ASP A 255 -7.95 7.77 10.29
N ASP A 256 -6.65 7.47 10.45
CA ASP A 256 -5.88 6.60 9.56
C ASP A 256 -5.25 5.39 10.28
N PHE A 257 -5.73 5.03 11.47
CA PHE A 257 -5.22 3.92 12.27
C PHE A 257 -3.73 4.06 12.65
N THR A 258 -3.24 5.29 12.85
CA THR A 258 -1.86 5.59 13.25
C THR A 258 -1.38 4.73 14.42
N ASN A 259 -2.20 4.56 15.46
CA ASN A 259 -1.79 3.78 16.63
C ASN A 259 -1.77 2.27 16.36
N LEU A 260 -2.72 1.73 15.59
CA LEU A 260 -2.67 0.33 15.16
C LEU A 260 -1.44 0.05 14.27
N LYS A 261 -1.01 1.02 13.45
CA LYS A 261 0.22 0.93 12.66
C LYS A 261 1.47 0.98 13.54
N LYS A 262 1.47 1.80 14.58
CA LYS A 262 2.58 1.93 15.52
C LYS A 262 2.74 0.69 16.40
N PHE A 263 1.63 0.08 16.79
CA PHE A 263 1.55 -1.10 17.66
C PHE A 263 0.67 -2.19 17.02
N PRO A 264 1.18 -2.87 15.99
CA PRO A 264 0.38 -3.78 15.17
C PRO A 264 0.16 -5.17 15.80
N LEU A 265 0.61 -5.35 17.04
CA LEU A 265 0.28 -6.49 17.90
C LEU A 265 -0.48 -6.02 19.13
N TYR A 266 -1.34 -6.88 19.66
CA TYR A 266 -1.81 -6.76 21.03
C TYR A 266 -1.48 -8.01 21.83
N LYS A 267 -1.23 -7.80 23.13
CA LYS A 267 -0.92 -8.85 24.08
C LYS A 267 -2.21 -9.48 24.61
N ILE A 268 -2.36 -10.79 24.42
CA ILE A 268 -3.46 -11.58 25.01
C ILE A 268 -3.06 -11.98 26.43
N ASN A 269 -1.85 -12.51 26.59
CA ASN A 269 -1.20 -12.84 27.87
C ASN A 269 0.33 -12.85 27.68
N ASP A 270 1.08 -13.27 28.70
CA ASP A 270 2.55 -13.21 28.70
C ASP A 270 3.24 -14.02 27.61
N THR A 271 2.57 -14.99 27.00
CA THR A 271 3.15 -15.87 25.97
C THR A 271 2.34 -15.88 24.67
N GLN A 272 1.30 -15.06 24.58
CA GLN A 272 0.41 -15.02 23.43
C GLN A 272 0.16 -13.59 22.98
N PHE A 273 0.42 -13.36 21.71
CA PHE A 273 0.16 -12.10 21.01
C PHE A 273 -0.78 -12.36 19.87
N SER A 274 -1.54 -11.36 19.48
CA SER A 274 -2.39 -11.47 18.31
C SER A 274 -2.16 -10.31 17.36
N ILE A 275 -2.21 -10.66 16.08
CA ILE A 275 -1.93 -9.78 14.96
C ILE A 275 -3.17 -8.92 14.73
N VAL A 276 -3.00 -7.59 14.78
CA VAL A 276 -4.07 -6.65 14.39
C VAL A 276 -4.22 -6.63 12.88
N ASP A 277 -3.10 -6.51 12.15
CA ASP A 277 -3.08 -6.54 10.70
C ASP A 277 -1.69 -6.97 10.19
N TYR A 278 -1.67 -7.91 9.25
CA TYR A 278 -0.45 -8.44 8.64
C TYR A 278 0.38 -7.38 7.90
N PHE A 279 -0.26 -6.41 7.25
CA PHE A 279 0.43 -5.38 6.48
C PHE A 279 1.01 -4.32 7.41
N TYR A 280 0.29 -3.93 8.47
CA TYR A 280 0.81 -2.98 9.47
C TYR A 280 2.07 -3.50 10.17
N LEU A 281 2.13 -4.80 10.44
CA LEU A 281 3.35 -5.44 10.96
C LEU A 281 4.55 -5.29 10.01
N LEU A 282 4.35 -5.54 8.72
CA LEU A 282 5.43 -5.40 7.74
C LEU A 282 5.81 -3.94 7.49
N ASP A 283 4.84 -3.03 7.55
CA ASP A 283 5.05 -1.59 7.40
C ASP A 283 5.75 -0.95 8.60
N LYS A 284 5.63 -1.53 9.81
CA LYS A 284 6.37 -1.10 10.99
C LYS A 284 7.88 -1.00 10.69
N PHE A 285 8.44 -1.98 10.00
CA PHE A 285 9.88 -2.08 9.71
C PHE A 285 10.37 -1.18 8.58
N PHE A 286 9.50 -0.38 7.96
CA PHE A 286 9.90 0.57 6.92
C PHE A 286 9.28 1.95 7.13
N LYS A 287 7.95 2.03 7.18
CA LYS A 287 7.23 3.31 7.34
C LYS A 287 7.42 3.89 8.74
N SER A 288 7.23 3.10 9.80
CA SER A 288 7.37 3.60 11.17
C SER A 288 8.84 3.83 11.55
N VAL A 289 9.74 2.94 11.12
CA VAL A 289 11.20 3.09 11.31
C VAL A 289 11.69 4.44 10.81
N ARG A 290 11.19 4.94 9.68
CA ARG A 290 11.55 6.28 9.19
C ARG A 290 11.35 7.39 10.23
N PHE A 291 10.30 7.32 11.05
CA PHE A 291 10.05 8.32 12.09
C PHE A 291 10.93 8.12 13.33
N ILE A 292 11.28 6.88 13.66
CA ILE A 292 12.27 6.55 14.70
C ILE A 292 13.62 7.19 14.33
N LEU A 293 14.07 6.99 13.08
CA LEU A 293 15.30 7.57 12.57
C LEU A 293 15.25 9.11 12.52
N LYS A 294 14.09 9.69 12.19
CA LYS A 294 13.89 11.14 12.22
C LYS A 294 14.12 11.71 13.61
N ASP A 295 13.56 11.08 14.63
CA ASP A 295 13.68 11.56 16.01
C ASP A 295 15.15 11.46 16.49
N ALA A 296 15.83 10.35 16.19
CA ALA A 296 17.26 10.19 16.44
C ALA A 296 18.14 11.23 15.72
N PHE A 297 17.82 11.52 14.45
CA PHE A 297 18.51 12.54 13.66
C PHE A 297 18.37 13.94 14.25
N ILE A 298 17.15 14.31 14.67
CA ILE A 298 16.87 15.60 15.29
C ILE A 298 17.64 15.74 16.61
N GLU A 299 17.65 14.69 17.43
CA GLU A 299 18.37 14.69 18.71
C GLU A 299 19.88 14.82 18.51
N HIS A 300 20.47 13.99 17.64
CA HIS A 300 21.91 13.99 17.37
C HIS A 300 22.42 15.35 16.91
N HIS A 301 21.64 16.06 16.09
CA HIS A 301 22.02 17.37 15.54
C HIS A 301 21.52 18.56 16.37
N GLY A 302 20.84 18.34 17.50
CA GLY A 302 20.30 19.41 18.34
C GLY A 302 19.25 20.27 17.63
N LEU A 303 18.48 19.67 16.71
CA LEU A 303 17.48 20.37 15.90
C LEU A 303 16.15 20.51 16.64
N LYS A 304 15.27 21.38 16.13
CA LYS A 304 13.91 21.52 16.67
C LYS A 304 13.06 20.32 16.26
N LYS A 305 12.12 19.89 17.11
CA LYS A 305 11.19 18.77 16.80
C LYS A 305 10.41 18.90 15.48
N LYS A 306 10.17 20.13 15.01
CA LYS A 306 9.46 20.44 13.76
C LYS A 306 10.38 20.54 12.54
N ASP A 307 11.67 20.30 12.70
CA ASP A 307 12.63 20.35 11.61
C ASP A 307 12.36 19.25 10.58
N THR A 308 12.57 19.58 9.30
CA THR A 308 12.26 18.69 8.17
C THR A 308 13.50 18.26 7.38
N SER A 309 14.70 18.66 7.81
CA SER A 309 15.97 18.34 7.14
C SER A 309 16.21 16.83 7.03
N PHE A 310 15.80 16.07 8.05
CA PHE A 310 15.86 14.61 8.01
C PHE A 310 15.17 14.03 6.78
N PHE A 311 14.02 14.56 6.37
CA PHE A 311 13.30 14.00 5.22
C PHE A 311 14.04 14.25 3.90
N ALA A 312 14.72 15.40 3.77
CA ALA A 312 15.57 15.66 2.62
C ALA A 312 16.79 14.70 2.62
N PHE A 313 17.46 14.57 3.76
CA PHE A 313 18.55 13.62 3.97
C PHE A 313 18.14 12.18 3.64
N TYR A 314 17.03 11.69 4.21
CA TYR A 314 16.54 10.33 4.01
C TYR A 314 16.11 10.07 2.56
N ASN A 315 15.53 11.06 1.89
CA ASN A 315 15.16 10.92 0.48
C ASN A 315 16.39 10.75 -0.40
N THR A 316 17.40 11.61 -0.24
CA THR A 316 18.61 11.59 -1.06
C THR A 316 19.52 10.43 -0.68
N GLU A 317 19.96 10.37 0.58
CA GLU A 317 21.02 9.44 0.99
C GLU A 317 20.54 7.99 1.08
N PHE A 318 19.29 7.77 1.51
CA PHE A 318 18.77 6.41 1.64
C PHE A 318 17.86 6.00 0.47
N SER A 319 16.81 6.76 0.17
CA SER A 319 15.83 6.32 -0.82
C SER A 319 16.37 6.33 -2.25
N GLU A 320 17.13 7.35 -2.63
CA GLU A 320 17.73 7.48 -3.96
C GLU A 320 19.06 6.71 -4.05
N GLU A 321 20.06 7.09 -3.25
CA GLU A 321 21.42 6.56 -3.38
C GLU A 321 21.59 5.11 -2.91
N VAL A 322 20.78 4.64 -1.95
CA VAL A 322 20.81 3.25 -1.50
C VAL A 322 19.72 2.43 -2.18
N VAL A 323 18.45 2.68 -1.89
CA VAL A 323 17.37 1.76 -2.28
C VAL A 323 17.17 1.76 -3.80
N MET A 324 16.89 2.91 -4.42
CA MET A 324 16.67 2.97 -5.87
C MET A 324 17.91 2.49 -6.63
N LYS A 325 19.09 3.04 -6.33
CA LYS A 325 20.31 2.75 -7.07
C LYS A 325 20.69 1.27 -6.99
N LYS A 326 20.71 0.64 -5.81
CA LYS A 326 20.99 -0.80 -5.67
C LYS A 326 20.01 -1.65 -6.48
N VAL A 327 18.71 -1.35 -6.40
CA VAL A 327 17.68 -2.12 -7.12
C VAL A 327 17.81 -1.95 -8.64
N LEU A 328 17.94 -0.72 -9.13
CA LEU A 328 18.03 -0.45 -10.56
C LEU A 328 19.36 -0.91 -11.16
N ASP A 329 20.48 -0.78 -10.45
CA ASP A 329 21.78 -1.29 -10.93
C ASP A 329 21.79 -2.82 -11.00
N ASP A 330 21.15 -3.50 -10.05
CA ASP A 330 20.99 -4.95 -10.09
C ASP A 330 20.12 -5.39 -11.27
N ILE A 331 19.00 -4.71 -11.51
CA ILE A 331 18.13 -4.95 -12.67
C ILE A 331 18.87 -4.68 -13.97
N PHE A 332 19.60 -3.57 -14.07
CA PHE A 332 20.27 -3.10 -15.27
C PHE A 332 21.79 -3.34 -15.22
N HIS A 333 22.21 -4.53 -14.78
CA HIS A 333 23.61 -4.90 -14.56
C HIS A 333 24.41 -5.17 -15.84
N TRP A 334 23.76 -5.27 -17.01
CA TRP A 334 24.46 -5.60 -18.25
C TRP A 334 25.42 -4.50 -18.71
N LYS A 335 26.67 -4.87 -18.96
CA LYS A 335 27.77 -3.96 -19.32
C LYS A 335 27.55 -3.12 -20.58
N TYR A 336 26.69 -3.56 -21.50
CA TYR A 336 26.38 -2.82 -22.74
C TYR A 336 25.29 -1.77 -22.54
N LEU A 337 24.66 -1.70 -21.37
CA LEU A 337 23.75 -0.62 -21.01
C LEU A 337 24.57 0.61 -20.66
N VAL A 338 24.17 1.75 -21.21
CA VAL A 338 24.83 3.02 -20.95
C VAL A 338 24.12 3.71 -19.79
N LYS A 339 24.87 4.02 -18.73
CA LYS A 339 24.41 4.82 -17.58
C LYS A 339 24.68 6.30 -17.81
N ARG A 340 24.15 7.13 -16.91
CA ARG A 340 24.41 8.57 -16.86
C ARG A 340 25.93 8.83 -16.82
N GLN A 341 26.40 9.77 -17.64
CA GLN A 341 27.76 10.30 -17.55
C GLN A 341 27.80 11.46 -16.55
N GLU A 342 28.96 11.67 -15.91
CA GLU A 342 29.18 12.88 -15.11
C GLU A 342 29.15 14.11 -16.03
N ALA A 343 28.44 15.15 -15.60
CA ALA A 343 28.37 16.42 -16.30
C ALA A 343 28.84 17.55 -15.38
N ALA A 344 29.28 18.65 -15.98
CA ALA A 344 29.69 19.85 -15.26
C ALA A 344 28.51 20.56 -14.56
N THR A 345 27.27 20.22 -14.91
CA THR A 345 26.04 20.74 -14.31
C THR A 345 25.19 19.61 -13.72
N LYS A 346 24.45 19.93 -12.67
CA LYS A 346 23.39 19.09 -12.10
C LYS A 346 21.98 19.54 -12.53
N ASP A 347 21.88 20.47 -13.48
CA ASP A 347 20.61 21.01 -13.94
C ASP A 347 19.76 19.97 -14.66
N ASN A 348 18.59 19.66 -14.08
CA ASN A 348 17.65 18.66 -14.60
C ASN A 348 18.29 17.27 -14.78
N GLU A 349 19.25 16.96 -13.90
CA GLU A 349 19.84 15.63 -13.78
C GLU A 349 18.73 14.63 -13.43
N PRO A 350 18.49 13.60 -14.26
CA PRO A 350 17.52 12.57 -13.92
C PRO A 350 18.06 11.73 -12.77
N ASP A 351 17.22 11.38 -11.80
CA ASP A 351 17.62 10.56 -10.64
C ASP A 351 18.27 9.24 -11.07
N TYR A 352 17.75 8.61 -12.12
CA TYR A 352 18.42 7.48 -12.78
C TYR A 352 18.22 7.49 -14.30
N TYR A 353 19.28 7.13 -15.02
CA TYR A 353 19.30 7.05 -16.49
C TYR A 353 19.92 5.73 -16.94
N VAL A 354 19.24 5.04 -17.84
CA VAL A 354 19.82 3.92 -18.56
C VAL A 354 19.38 3.91 -20.02
N ARG A 355 20.33 3.64 -20.91
CA ARG A 355 20.07 3.51 -22.35
C ARG A 355 20.52 2.15 -22.87
N HIS A 356 19.62 1.52 -23.63
CA HIS A 356 19.91 0.35 -24.45
C HIS A 356 19.72 0.70 -25.93
N ASN A 357 20.81 0.86 -26.67
CA ASN A 357 20.79 1.30 -28.07
C ASN A 357 20.06 2.65 -28.21
N ASN A 358 18.95 2.69 -28.96
CA ASN A 358 18.11 3.86 -29.16
C ASN A 358 16.94 3.96 -28.15
N LYS A 359 16.93 3.15 -27.09
CA LYS A 359 15.88 3.17 -26.07
C LYS A 359 16.43 3.75 -24.78
N ILE A 360 15.81 4.82 -24.30
CA ILE A 360 16.19 5.57 -23.12
C ILE A 360 15.12 5.33 -22.06
N TYR A 361 15.54 5.00 -20.84
CA TYR A 361 14.68 4.88 -19.68
C TYR A 361 15.09 5.99 -18.70
N LEU A 362 14.19 6.96 -18.50
CA LEU A 362 14.38 8.10 -17.61
C LEU A 362 13.59 7.85 -16.34
N PHE A 363 14.27 7.88 -15.21
CA PHE A 363 13.65 7.69 -13.92
C PHE A 363 13.73 8.98 -13.11
N GLU A 364 12.60 9.34 -12.52
CA GLU A 364 12.52 10.26 -11.40
C GLU A 364 11.97 9.49 -10.21
N ASN A 365 12.66 9.56 -9.09
CA ASN A 365 12.28 8.94 -7.84
C ASN A 365 11.60 9.96 -6.94
N LYS A 366 10.51 9.56 -6.31
CA LYS A 366 9.77 10.41 -5.37
C LYS A 366 9.36 9.59 -4.16
N ASP A 367 10.09 9.78 -3.07
CA ASP A 367 9.71 9.28 -1.77
C ASP A 367 8.74 10.27 -1.08
N VAL A 368 7.45 9.98 -1.19
CA VAL A 368 6.36 10.88 -0.78
C VAL A 368 5.64 10.32 0.44
N LEU A 369 5.62 11.10 1.52
CA LEU A 369 4.73 10.88 2.65
C LEU A 369 3.38 11.57 2.42
N VAL A 370 2.31 10.83 2.71
CA VAL A 370 0.92 11.31 2.66
C VAL A 370 0.45 11.61 4.09
N ARG A 371 -0.16 12.78 4.29
CA ARG A 371 -0.72 13.14 5.59
C ARG A 371 -1.97 12.30 5.90
N ALA A 372 -2.16 11.93 7.16
CA ALA A 372 -3.27 11.10 7.65
C ALA A 372 -4.64 11.63 7.19
N ASP A 373 -4.88 12.94 7.36
CA ASP A 373 -6.15 13.61 6.99
C ASP A 373 -6.48 13.52 5.49
N ILE A 374 -5.47 13.45 4.61
CA ILE A 374 -5.68 13.26 3.18
C ILE A 374 -5.90 11.77 2.89
N LYS A 375 -5.10 10.90 3.54
CA LYS A 375 -5.15 9.45 3.35
C LYS A 375 -6.51 8.86 3.69
N SER A 376 -7.11 9.30 4.80
CA SER A 376 -8.42 8.83 5.26
C SER A 376 -9.60 9.56 4.63
N SER A 377 -9.37 10.65 3.90
CA SER A 377 -10.46 11.53 3.43
C SER A 377 -11.37 10.92 2.36
N SER A 378 -10.87 9.96 1.58
CA SER A 378 -11.51 9.46 0.35
C SER A 378 -11.97 10.58 -0.62
N ASP A 379 -11.41 11.79 -0.49
CA ASP A 379 -11.78 12.99 -1.24
C ASP A 379 -10.86 13.12 -2.45
N ILE A 380 -11.42 12.84 -3.64
CA ILE A 380 -10.65 12.84 -4.88
C ILE A 380 -10.01 14.20 -5.20
N GLU A 381 -10.64 15.31 -4.82
CA GLU A 381 -10.11 16.65 -5.10
C GLU A 381 -8.93 16.98 -4.18
N LYS A 382 -8.98 16.53 -2.91
CA LYS A 382 -7.80 16.61 -2.02
C LYS A 382 -6.66 15.72 -2.53
N ILE A 383 -6.97 14.51 -3.00
CA ILE A 383 -5.97 13.59 -3.55
C ILE A 383 -5.33 14.19 -4.81
N LYS A 384 -6.11 14.71 -5.76
CA LYS A 384 -5.59 15.35 -6.99
C LYS A 384 -4.67 16.53 -6.68
N LYS A 385 -5.05 17.40 -5.74
CA LYS A 385 -4.18 18.50 -5.27
C LYS A 385 -2.86 18.01 -4.69
N LEU A 386 -2.89 16.92 -3.91
CA LEU A 386 -1.67 16.29 -3.41
C LEU A 386 -0.81 15.75 -4.56
N LEU A 387 -1.41 15.06 -5.53
CA LEU A 387 -0.69 14.47 -6.67
C LEU A 387 -0.03 15.55 -7.53
N ASP A 388 -0.76 16.62 -7.88
CA ASP A 388 -0.20 17.76 -8.63
C ASP A 388 0.98 18.38 -7.88
N LYS A 389 0.83 18.61 -6.57
CA LYS A 389 1.88 19.19 -5.73
C LYS A 389 3.14 18.31 -5.65
N LYS A 390 2.96 17.00 -5.56
CA LYS A 390 4.06 16.05 -5.28
C LYS A 390 4.72 15.48 -6.52
N PHE A 391 4.01 15.45 -7.64
CA PHE A 391 4.46 14.78 -8.86
C PHE A 391 4.47 15.66 -10.09
N ILE A 392 4.00 16.91 -10.04
CA ILE A 392 4.02 17.82 -11.19
C ILE A 392 4.78 19.12 -10.87
N HIS A 393 4.31 19.88 -9.87
CA HIS A 393 4.94 21.14 -9.49
C HIS A 393 4.72 21.49 -8.01
N ASP A 394 5.72 22.09 -7.36
CA ASP A 394 5.59 22.67 -6.01
C ASP A 394 5.87 24.18 -6.08
N GLY A 395 4.81 24.98 -6.11
CA GLY A 395 4.89 26.38 -6.53
C GLY A 395 5.40 26.48 -7.96
N ASP A 396 6.48 27.24 -8.16
CA ASP A 396 7.14 27.42 -9.47
C ASP A 396 8.13 26.30 -9.82
N ARG A 397 8.44 25.40 -8.86
CA ARG A 397 9.42 24.33 -9.08
C ARG A 397 8.78 23.13 -9.76
N HIS A 398 9.40 22.64 -10.83
CA HIS A 398 9.03 21.35 -11.45
C HIS A 398 9.48 20.18 -10.57
N VAL A 399 8.60 19.21 -10.38
CA VAL A 399 8.83 18.02 -9.53
C VAL A 399 8.35 16.78 -10.27
N GLY A 400 9.07 15.66 -10.17
CA GLY A 400 8.62 14.36 -10.68
C GLY A 400 8.39 14.38 -12.19
N ILE A 401 7.12 14.33 -12.62
CA ILE A 401 6.73 14.41 -14.03
C ILE A 401 7.29 15.67 -14.69
N GLY A 402 7.31 16.81 -13.98
CA GLY A 402 7.90 18.04 -14.50
C GLY A 402 9.39 17.91 -14.81
N GLN A 403 10.14 17.20 -13.96
CA GLN A 403 11.58 16.91 -14.17
C GLN A 403 11.79 15.93 -15.32
N LEU A 404 10.97 14.87 -15.41
CA LEU A 404 10.98 13.95 -16.56
C LEU A 404 10.78 14.69 -17.89
N ILE A 405 9.84 15.64 -17.93
CA ILE A 405 9.59 16.44 -19.15
C ILE A 405 10.79 17.33 -19.48
N ASN A 406 11.44 17.93 -18.48
CA ASN A 406 12.66 18.73 -18.71
C ASN A 406 13.77 17.87 -19.35
N SER A 407 14.01 16.66 -18.85
CA SER A 407 15.02 15.76 -19.43
C SER A 407 14.63 15.28 -20.83
N ILE A 408 13.33 15.01 -21.09
CA ILE A 408 12.84 14.69 -22.44
C ILE A 408 13.11 15.87 -23.39
N GLU A 409 12.81 17.10 -22.96
CA GLU A 409 13.02 18.30 -23.75
C GLU A 409 14.51 18.49 -24.11
N GLN A 410 15.42 18.30 -23.14
CA GLN A 410 16.86 18.34 -23.40
C GLN A 410 17.28 17.30 -24.45
N ILE A 411 16.79 16.06 -24.37
CA ILE A 411 17.10 15.00 -25.34
C ILE A 411 16.57 15.34 -26.73
N VAL A 412 15.31 15.78 -26.82
CA VAL A 412 14.66 16.16 -28.07
C VAL A 412 15.37 17.36 -28.72
N ASN A 413 15.87 18.29 -27.91
CA ASN A 413 16.60 19.47 -28.35
C ASN A 413 18.10 19.22 -28.56
N LYS A 414 18.59 17.99 -28.34
CA LYS A 414 20.01 17.60 -28.49
C LYS A 414 20.96 18.37 -27.56
N GLN A 415 20.49 18.64 -26.35
CA GLN A 415 21.20 19.39 -25.31
C GLN A 415 21.27 18.58 -24.01
N PHE A 416 21.16 17.25 -24.09
CA PHE A 416 21.20 16.40 -22.91
C PHE A 416 22.66 16.17 -22.47
N PRO A 417 23.09 16.70 -21.32
CA PRO A 417 24.52 16.75 -20.99
C PRO A 417 25.05 15.41 -20.45
N TYR A 418 24.17 14.44 -20.19
CA TYR A 418 24.53 13.21 -19.50
C TYR A 418 24.76 12.00 -20.41
N ASP A 419 24.62 12.16 -21.73
CA ASP A 419 24.90 11.12 -22.72
C ASP A 419 25.04 11.70 -24.14
N ASP A 420 26.27 12.00 -24.57
CA ASP A 420 26.54 12.63 -25.88
C ASP A 420 25.94 11.86 -27.08
N TYR A 421 25.77 10.54 -26.96
CA TYR A 421 25.18 9.73 -28.01
C TYR A 421 23.80 10.25 -28.40
N VAL A 422 22.96 10.61 -27.42
CA VAL A 422 21.56 10.95 -27.67
C VAL A 422 21.44 12.25 -28.47
N ASN A 423 22.38 13.18 -28.27
CA ASN A 423 22.41 14.46 -28.98
C ASN A 423 22.73 14.28 -30.48
N SER A 424 23.31 13.15 -30.87
CA SER A 424 23.63 12.82 -32.27
C SER A 424 22.55 12.04 -33.01
N LYS A 425 21.45 11.63 -32.34
CA LYS A 425 20.42 10.74 -32.90
C LYS A 425 19.07 11.43 -33.03
N ASN A 426 18.26 10.96 -33.99
CA ASN A 426 16.92 11.50 -34.25
C ASN A 426 15.78 10.52 -33.88
N ASN A 427 16.06 9.22 -33.82
CA ASN A 427 15.05 8.16 -33.62
C ASN A 427 15.25 7.47 -32.28
N LEU A 428 15.08 8.21 -31.20
CA LEU A 428 15.21 7.71 -29.82
C LEU A 428 13.82 7.42 -29.25
N SER A 429 13.63 6.22 -28.68
CA SER A 429 12.44 5.91 -27.89
C SER A 429 12.70 6.25 -26.43
N ILE A 430 11.96 7.18 -25.87
CA ILE A 430 12.12 7.64 -24.49
C ILE A 430 10.96 7.10 -23.66
N TYR A 431 11.29 6.31 -22.63
CA TYR A 431 10.36 5.75 -21.65
C TYR A 431 10.50 6.58 -20.36
N PRO A 432 9.55 7.47 -20.06
CA PRO A 432 9.50 8.17 -18.77
C PRO A 432 8.93 7.24 -17.70
N ILE A 433 9.65 7.10 -16.58
CA ILE A 433 9.26 6.31 -15.42
C ILE A 433 9.30 7.20 -14.18
N LEU A 434 8.17 7.34 -13.52
CA LEU A 434 8.08 7.93 -12.20
C LEU A 434 8.03 6.79 -11.17
N LEU A 435 9.08 6.72 -10.36
CA LEU A 435 9.27 5.71 -9.33
C LEU A 435 8.85 6.29 -7.97
N VAL A 436 8.08 5.53 -7.21
CA VAL A 436 7.61 5.91 -5.87
C VAL A 436 7.94 4.86 -4.82
N SER A 437 7.98 5.28 -3.56
CA SER A 437 8.32 4.41 -2.43
C SER A 437 7.12 3.66 -1.83
N ASP A 438 5.90 4.19 -1.97
CA ASP A 438 4.71 3.71 -1.27
C ASP A 438 3.67 3.11 -2.23
N ARG A 439 3.16 1.92 -1.89
CA ARG A 439 2.12 1.19 -2.63
C ARG A 439 0.78 1.91 -2.70
N ILE A 440 0.52 2.90 -1.83
CA ILE A 440 -0.69 3.74 -1.91
C ILE A 440 -0.85 4.43 -3.28
N PHE A 441 0.27 4.63 -3.97
CA PHE A 441 0.32 5.21 -5.30
C PHE A 441 0.20 4.16 -6.41
N GLU A 442 0.22 2.87 -6.09
CA GLU A 442 0.10 1.76 -7.04
C GLU A 442 -1.32 1.18 -7.03
N ILE A 443 -2.32 2.06 -7.13
CA ILE A 443 -3.75 1.71 -7.14
C ILE A 443 -4.37 1.91 -8.54
N PRO A 444 -5.47 1.22 -8.88
CA PRO A 444 -6.17 1.42 -10.14
C PRO A 444 -6.61 2.87 -10.34
N GLY A 445 -6.47 3.36 -11.57
CA GLY A 445 -6.76 4.75 -11.95
C GLY A 445 -5.57 5.70 -11.81
N MET A 446 -4.62 5.42 -10.91
CA MET A 446 -3.53 6.36 -10.58
C MET A 446 -2.59 6.64 -11.76
N ASN A 447 -2.04 5.60 -12.40
CA ASN A 447 -1.18 5.79 -13.58
C ASN A 447 -1.97 6.43 -14.73
N TYR A 448 -3.25 6.09 -14.90
CA TYR A 448 -4.09 6.67 -15.94
C TYR A 448 -4.23 8.20 -15.77
N LEU A 449 -4.60 8.63 -14.55
CA LEU A 449 -4.75 10.05 -14.21
C LEU A 449 -3.45 10.83 -14.43
N LEU A 450 -2.33 10.33 -13.89
CA LEU A 450 -1.03 10.99 -14.03
C LEU A 450 -0.50 10.97 -15.47
N ASN A 451 -0.76 9.90 -16.22
CA ASN A 451 -0.39 9.83 -17.63
C ASN A 451 -1.18 10.83 -18.49
N ASN A 452 -2.46 11.09 -18.18
CA ASN A 452 -3.22 12.12 -18.87
C ASN A 452 -2.59 13.51 -18.66
N ARG A 453 -2.27 13.86 -17.41
CA ARG A 453 -1.58 15.11 -17.06
C ARG A 453 -0.19 15.22 -17.70
N TYR A 454 0.59 14.14 -17.68
CA TYR A 454 1.87 14.06 -18.39
C TYR A 454 1.72 14.34 -19.88
N ASN A 455 0.73 13.72 -20.54
CA ASN A 455 0.53 13.87 -21.98
C ASN A 455 0.14 15.30 -22.36
N GLU A 456 -0.69 15.97 -21.56
CA GLU A 456 -1.01 17.39 -21.74
C GLU A 456 0.27 18.24 -21.68
N LEU A 457 1.03 18.12 -20.60
CA LEU A 457 2.21 18.94 -20.34
C LEU A 457 3.34 18.71 -21.35
N VAL A 458 3.60 17.45 -21.73
CA VAL A 458 4.68 17.14 -22.68
C VAL A 458 4.33 17.61 -24.09
N GLN A 459 3.04 17.58 -24.47
CA GLN A 459 2.58 18.11 -25.76
C GLN A 459 2.65 19.63 -25.79
N GLU A 460 2.25 20.29 -24.70
CA GLU A 460 2.35 21.74 -24.55
C GLU A 460 3.80 22.21 -24.69
N ARG A 461 4.74 21.59 -23.97
CA ARG A 461 6.14 22.03 -23.97
C ARG A 461 6.89 21.72 -25.25
N LEU A 462 6.65 20.57 -25.86
CA LEU A 462 7.40 20.18 -27.06
C LEU A 462 6.74 20.64 -28.36
N GLY A 463 5.44 20.97 -28.36
CA GLY A 463 4.69 21.36 -29.56
C GLY A 463 4.91 20.38 -30.72
N ASP A 464 5.32 20.90 -31.88
CA ASP A 464 5.56 20.12 -33.10
C ASP A 464 6.68 19.06 -32.96
N LYS A 465 7.55 19.21 -31.96
CA LYS A 465 8.63 18.26 -31.66
C LYS A 465 8.12 17.03 -30.91
N TYR A 466 6.91 17.06 -30.35
CA TYR A 466 6.32 15.88 -29.72
C TYR A 466 6.05 14.78 -30.77
N LYS A 467 6.61 13.59 -30.55
CA LYS A 467 6.40 12.41 -31.40
C LYS A 467 5.89 11.24 -30.55
N PRO A 468 4.58 10.93 -30.55
CA PRO A 468 3.98 9.93 -29.65
C PRO A 468 4.47 8.49 -29.86
N ASN A 469 5.07 8.20 -31.02
CA ASN A 469 5.69 6.89 -31.29
C ASN A 469 7.06 6.74 -30.62
N LEU A 470 7.75 7.86 -30.35
CA LEU A 470 9.09 7.93 -29.77
C LEU A 470 9.04 8.27 -28.28
N ILE A 471 8.22 9.24 -27.90
CA ILE A 471 7.99 9.63 -26.52
C ILE A 471 6.83 8.78 -25.98
N LYS A 472 7.18 7.82 -25.11
CA LYS A 472 6.24 6.81 -24.62
C LYS A 472 5.36 7.36 -23.49
N PRO A 473 4.20 6.74 -23.21
CA PRO A 473 3.39 7.06 -22.04
C PRO A 473 4.18 7.03 -20.73
N LEU A 474 3.72 7.82 -19.76
CA LEU A 474 4.26 7.78 -18.40
C LEU A 474 4.02 6.40 -17.79
N THR A 475 5.08 5.82 -17.22
CA THR A 475 4.98 4.65 -16.36
C THR A 475 5.07 5.11 -14.91
N PHE A 476 4.13 4.67 -14.08
CA PHE A 476 4.12 4.92 -12.64
C PHE A 476 4.21 3.59 -11.91
N ILE A 477 5.22 3.45 -11.06
CA ILE A 477 5.59 2.17 -10.46
C ILE A 477 6.21 2.37 -9.08
N ASP A 478 5.89 1.50 -8.14
CA ASP A 478 6.52 1.50 -6.81
C ASP A 478 7.80 0.63 -6.77
N ILE A 479 8.70 0.98 -5.85
CA ILE A 479 9.97 0.25 -5.66
C ILE A 479 9.76 -1.20 -5.22
N ASP A 480 8.70 -1.52 -4.48
CA ASP A 480 8.42 -2.90 -4.05
C ASP A 480 8.11 -3.78 -5.27
N THR A 481 7.44 -3.23 -6.30
CA THR A 481 7.24 -3.94 -7.58
C THR A 481 8.57 -4.25 -8.25
N PHE A 482 9.51 -3.30 -8.28
CA PHE A 482 10.83 -3.55 -8.85
C PHE A 482 11.61 -4.62 -8.10
N ILE A 483 11.63 -4.56 -6.76
CA ILE A 483 12.29 -5.55 -5.91
C ILE A 483 11.70 -6.95 -6.17
N PHE A 484 10.37 -7.06 -6.19
CA PHE A 484 9.69 -8.33 -6.37
C PHE A 484 9.88 -8.92 -7.78
N LEU A 485 9.89 -8.06 -8.81
CA LEU A 485 10.09 -8.48 -10.20
C LEU A 485 11.57 -8.58 -10.61
N ALA A 486 12.51 -8.17 -9.75
CA ALA A 486 13.94 -8.16 -10.07
C ALA A 486 14.45 -9.48 -10.68
N PRO A 487 14.09 -10.69 -10.16
CA PRO A 487 14.54 -11.94 -10.77
C PRO A 487 14.09 -12.09 -12.24
N HIS A 488 12.85 -11.73 -12.56
CA HIS A 488 12.36 -11.73 -13.92
C HIS A 488 13.08 -10.67 -14.76
N LEU A 489 13.18 -9.43 -14.25
CA LEU A 489 13.74 -8.31 -15.01
C LEU A 489 15.21 -8.54 -15.34
N LYS A 490 15.98 -9.15 -14.44
CA LYS A 490 17.41 -9.49 -14.61
C LYS A 490 17.65 -10.68 -15.54
N ALA A 491 16.66 -11.56 -15.73
CA ALA A 491 16.87 -12.76 -16.51
C ALA A 491 17.14 -12.45 -17.99
N LYS A 492 16.52 -11.38 -18.53
CA LYS A 492 16.73 -10.90 -19.90
C LYS A 492 16.55 -9.40 -19.99
N ASP A 493 17.47 -8.74 -20.68
CA ASP A 493 17.53 -7.29 -20.91
C ASP A 493 16.26 -6.70 -21.55
N ARG A 494 15.56 -7.48 -22.37
CA ARG A 494 14.30 -7.06 -23.00
C ARG A 494 13.11 -7.09 -22.04
N ASN A 495 13.17 -7.81 -20.92
CA ASN A 495 12.00 -8.06 -20.08
C ASN A 495 11.41 -6.77 -19.51
N PHE A 496 12.26 -5.81 -19.10
CA PHE A 496 11.78 -4.51 -18.64
C PHE A 496 11.03 -3.75 -19.74
N ARG A 497 11.60 -3.68 -20.95
CA ARG A 497 10.92 -3.06 -22.09
C ARG A 497 9.59 -3.74 -22.39
N ASP A 498 9.59 -5.07 -22.46
CA ASP A 498 8.41 -5.84 -22.83
C ASP A 498 7.29 -5.67 -21.77
N LEU A 499 7.64 -5.49 -20.49
CA LEU A 499 6.71 -5.10 -19.41
C LEU A 499 6.14 -3.69 -19.64
N LEU A 500 6.98 -2.69 -19.92
CA LEU A 500 6.53 -1.32 -20.21
C LEU A 500 5.60 -1.27 -21.42
N ASP A 501 6.00 -1.89 -22.53
CA ASP A 501 5.23 -1.92 -23.78
C ASP A 501 3.86 -2.62 -23.55
N ARG A 502 3.83 -3.71 -22.77
CA ARG A 502 2.58 -4.39 -22.40
C ARG A 502 1.68 -3.48 -21.55
N HIS A 503 2.25 -2.80 -20.56
CA HIS A 503 1.52 -1.87 -19.70
C HIS A 503 0.94 -0.71 -20.52
N HIS A 504 1.74 -0.06 -21.35
CA HIS A 504 1.32 1.04 -22.23
C HIS A 504 0.24 0.61 -23.22
N LYS A 505 0.34 -0.60 -23.77
CA LYS A 505 -0.70 -1.18 -24.62
C LYS A 505 -2.00 -1.39 -23.84
N ALA A 506 -1.93 -1.93 -22.63
CA ALA A 506 -3.11 -2.18 -21.80
C ALA A 506 -3.86 -0.87 -21.47
N MET A 507 -3.15 0.20 -21.10
CA MET A 507 -3.75 1.51 -20.81
C MET A 507 -4.50 2.15 -22.00
N LYS A 508 -4.13 1.78 -23.24
CA LYS A 508 -4.75 2.30 -24.48
C LYS A 508 -5.82 1.39 -25.07
N THR A 509 -5.86 0.12 -24.66
CA THR A 509 -6.72 -0.89 -25.30
C THR A 509 -8.15 -0.71 -24.83
N ARG A 510 -9.06 -0.40 -25.77
CA ARG A 510 -10.50 -0.43 -25.54
C ARG A 510 -11.04 -1.79 -25.98
N VAL A 511 -11.68 -2.51 -25.06
CA VAL A 511 -12.27 -3.82 -25.37
C VAL A 511 -13.57 -3.61 -26.14
N VAL A 512 -13.66 -4.19 -27.34
CA VAL A 512 -14.90 -4.22 -28.11
C VAL A 512 -15.79 -5.33 -27.53
N ILE A 513 -16.99 -4.95 -27.07
CA ILE A 513 -17.93 -5.86 -26.42
C ILE A 513 -19.01 -6.24 -27.43
N ASN A 514 -18.92 -7.47 -27.93
CA ASN A 514 -19.90 -8.06 -28.85
C ASN A 514 -20.54 -9.28 -28.20
N ASN A 515 -21.28 -9.09 -27.10
CA ASN A 515 -21.99 -10.17 -26.42
C ASN A 515 -23.51 -9.90 -26.45
N PRO A 516 -24.33 -10.82 -26.99
CA PRO A 516 -25.78 -10.65 -27.02
C PRO A 516 -26.43 -10.70 -25.63
N ASN A 517 -25.75 -11.29 -24.63
CA ASN A 517 -26.17 -11.27 -23.23
C ASN A 517 -25.66 -9.99 -22.56
N ILE A 518 -26.59 -9.13 -22.12
CA ILE A 518 -26.29 -7.83 -21.51
C ILE A 518 -25.46 -7.97 -20.23
N GLU A 519 -25.75 -8.96 -19.39
CA GLU A 519 -25.03 -9.15 -18.12
C GLU A 519 -23.59 -9.62 -18.36
N GLU A 520 -23.40 -10.54 -19.31
CA GLU A 520 -22.05 -10.93 -19.71
C GLU A 520 -21.30 -9.79 -20.41
N ALA A 521 -21.99 -8.98 -21.22
CA ALA A 521 -21.43 -7.79 -21.84
C ALA A 521 -20.92 -6.79 -20.78
N LYS A 522 -21.72 -6.53 -19.73
CA LYS A 522 -21.31 -5.70 -18.59
C LYS A 522 -20.07 -6.25 -17.89
N ILE A 523 -20.04 -7.55 -17.61
CA ILE A 523 -18.87 -8.21 -16.98
C ILE A 523 -17.61 -8.04 -17.85
N GLN A 524 -17.72 -8.25 -19.15
CA GLN A 524 -16.60 -8.08 -20.08
C GLN A 524 -16.14 -6.62 -20.15
N ALA A 525 -17.07 -5.67 -20.19
CA ALA A 525 -16.77 -4.23 -20.16
C ALA A 525 -16.02 -3.84 -18.88
N SER A 526 -16.52 -4.25 -17.71
CA SER A 526 -15.89 -3.99 -16.42
C SER A 526 -14.49 -4.60 -16.33
N LYS A 527 -14.30 -5.83 -16.83
CA LYS A 527 -12.96 -6.45 -16.91
C LYS A 527 -12.01 -5.68 -17.82
N GLY A 528 -12.49 -5.25 -18.99
CA GLY A 528 -11.71 -4.45 -19.93
C GLY A 528 -11.28 -3.11 -19.34
N MET A 529 -12.21 -2.41 -18.70
CA MET A 529 -11.96 -1.14 -18.02
C MET A 529 -11.01 -1.30 -16.84
N PHE A 530 -11.25 -2.28 -15.96
CA PHE A 530 -10.36 -2.57 -14.84
C PHE A 530 -8.94 -2.88 -15.33
N LYS A 531 -8.80 -3.67 -16.41
CA LYS A 531 -7.51 -3.93 -17.05
C LYS A 531 -6.87 -2.65 -17.58
N GLN A 532 -7.63 -1.74 -18.17
CA GLN A 532 -7.11 -0.47 -18.67
C GLN A 532 -6.58 0.41 -17.54
N LEU A 533 -7.27 0.43 -16.39
CA LEU A 533 -6.97 1.30 -15.25
C LEU A 533 -6.00 0.67 -14.24
N SER A 534 -5.67 -0.63 -14.35
CA SER A 534 -4.80 -1.26 -13.37
C SER A 534 -3.36 -0.71 -13.44
N PRO A 535 -2.65 -0.71 -12.31
CA PRO A 535 -1.26 -0.30 -12.29
C PRO A 535 -0.36 -1.40 -12.89
N ILE A 536 0.94 -1.13 -12.99
CA ILE A 536 1.87 -1.98 -13.73
C ILE A 536 2.18 -3.32 -13.05
N SER A 537 2.05 -3.44 -11.73
CA SER A 537 2.23 -4.72 -11.03
C SER A 537 1.22 -5.78 -11.49
N PHE A 538 0.04 -5.37 -11.94
CA PHE A 538 -1.03 -6.22 -12.49
C PHE A 538 -0.83 -6.54 -13.99
N ARG A 539 0.42 -6.52 -14.47
CA ARG A 539 0.75 -6.84 -15.88
C ARG A 539 1.57 -8.12 -16.01
N MET A 540 1.82 -8.78 -14.89
CA MET A 540 2.64 -9.99 -14.78
C MET A 540 1.86 -11.12 -14.10
N ASP A 541 0.60 -11.31 -14.48
CA ASP A 541 -0.29 -12.32 -13.88
C ASP A 541 0.26 -13.76 -13.99
N GLU A 542 1.16 -14.03 -14.95
CA GLU A 542 1.82 -15.33 -15.15
C GLU A 542 3.18 -15.45 -14.42
N TYR A 543 3.70 -14.36 -13.83
CA TYR A 543 4.97 -14.41 -13.13
C TYR A 543 4.85 -15.22 -11.85
N LYS A 544 5.73 -16.20 -11.70
CA LYS A 544 5.91 -16.96 -10.48
C LYS A 544 7.20 -16.51 -9.82
N PHE A 545 7.07 -15.92 -8.63
CA PHE A 545 8.23 -15.54 -7.84
C PHE A 545 9.07 -16.78 -7.50
N PRO A 546 10.42 -16.74 -7.61
CA PRO A 546 11.26 -17.87 -7.26
C PRO A 546 11.27 -18.06 -5.74
N MET A 547 10.53 -19.05 -5.26
CA MET A 547 10.37 -19.29 -3.81
C MET A 547 11.70 -19.53 -3.09
N ASP A 548 12.68 -20.11 -3.79
CA ASP A 548 14.03 -20.34 -3.29
C ASP A 548 14.68 -19.03 -2.80
N LEU A 549 14.47 -17.92 -3.51
CA LEU A 549 14.98 -16.61 -3.10
C LEU A 549 14.32 -16.12 -1.80
N LEU A 550 13.04 -16.44 -1.60
CA LEU A 550 12.36 -16.10 -0.36
C LEU A 550 12.88 -16.95 0.79
N VAL A 551 13.02 -18.26 0.58
CA VAL A 551 13.57 -19.20 1.58
C VAL A 551 14.99 -18.79 1.98
N ASP A 552 15.81 -18.40 1.01
CA ASP A 552 17.20 -17.97 1.22
C ASP A 552 17.31 -16.78 2.17
N LYS A 553 16.31 -15.89 2.22
CA LYS A 553 16.28 -14.76 3.15
C LYS A 553 16.10 -15.18 4.62
N PHE A 554 15.58 -16.37 4.86
CA PHE A 554 15.23 -16.85 6.21
C PHE A 554 15.99 -18.11 6.63
N ARG A 555 16.98 -18.58 5.86
CA ARG A 555 17.77 -19.78 6.22
C ARG A 555 18.46 -19.68 7.58
N ASP A 556 18.77 -18.47 8.03
CA ASP A 556 19.38 -18.18 9.32
C ASP A 556 18.40 -18.24 10.50
N VAL A 557 17.08 -18.24 10.25
CA VAL A 557 16.04 -18.21 11.29
C VAL A 557 15.04 -19.38 11.20
N LEU A 558 14.99 -20.08 10.06
CA LEU A 558 14.18 -21.28 9.90
C LEU A 558 14.96 -22.51 10.42
N PRO A 559 14.35 -23.40 11.22
CA PRO A 559 14.95 -24.69 11.53
C PRO A 559 15.14 -25.51 10.25
N GLU A 560 16.23 -26.31 10.20
CA GLU A 560 16.59 -27.20 9.07
C GLU A 560 15.44 -28.11 8.61
#